data_AF-A0A7S1YYY4-F1
#
_entry.id   AF-A0A7S1YYY4-F1
#
_cell.length_a   1.000
_cell.length_b   1.000
_cell.length_c   1.000
_cell.angle_alpha   90.00
_cell.angle_beta   90.00
_cell.angle_gamma   90.00
#
_symmetry.space_group_name_H-M   'P 1'
#
loop_
_entity.id
_entity.type
_entity.pdbx_description
1 polymer ?
#
loop_
_entity_poly.entity_id
_entity_poly.type
_entity_poly.pdbx_seq_one_letter_code
_entity_poly.pdbx_strand_id
1 'polypeptide(L)'
;DGDGGEEGKDEESGDGAARKEMVLIDVRNTFEHAIGHFVDPVTGKTAIDPQTTTFASFDSQYCAKVATDLRDKKVLMYCTGGIRCEKASAMLRKRGVEDVSQLSGGIHRYL
;
A
#
# COMPACT_ATOMS: atom_id res chain seq x y z
N ASP A 1 28.03 -6.43 31.87
CA ASP A 1 27.43 -6.89 30.60
C ASP A 1 26.29 -5.91 30.27
N GLY A 2 26.56 -4.77 29.62
CA GLY A 2 26.79 -4.65 28.18
C GLY A 2 25.45 -4.83 27.45
N ASP A 3 24.64 -3.77 27.34
CA ASP A 3 24.38 -3.00 26.10
C ASP A 3 23.53 -3.80 25.10
N GLY A 4 22.35 -3.40 24.63
CA GLY A 4 21.87 -2.09 24.17
C GLY A 4 21.01 -2.40 22.93
N GLY A 5 19.94 -1.64 22.69
CA GLY A 5 19.07 -1.84 21.52
C GLY A 5 17.68 -1.26 21.69
N GLU A 6 17.61 0.06 21.75
CA GLU A 6 16.40 0.87 21.53
C GLU A 6 15.88 0.76 20.08
N GLU A 7 14.72 1.40 19.87
CA GLU A 7 14.13 1.91 18.61
C GLU A 7 12.94 1.09 18.09
N GLY A 8 11.75 1.65 17.84
CA GLY A 8 11.36 3.05 17.69
C GLY A 8 10.05 3.39 18.39
N LYS A 9 10.07 4.53 19.08
CA LYS A 9 8.89 5.36 19.34
C LYS A 9 8.53 6.03 18.02
N ASP A 10 7.34 5.78 17.49
CA ASP A 10 6.79 6.67 16.49
C ASP A 10 6.06 7.80 17.21
N GLU A 11 6.71 8.95 17.19
CA GLU A 11 6.29 10.21 17.79
C GLU A 11 5.04 10.76 17.11
N GLU A 12 4.07 11.14 17.95
CA GLU A 12 2.87 11.88 17.59
C GLU A 12 3.26 13.31 17.20
N SER A 13 2.95 13.72 15.97
CA SER A 13 3.07 15.12 15.55
C SER A 13 1.94 15.54 14.61
N GLY A 14 1.04 16.36 15.15
CA GLY A 14 0.31 17.46 14.51
C GLY A 14 -0.57 17.18 13.28
N ASP A 15 -1.90 17.18 13.46
CA ASP A 15 -2.84 18.23 13.00
C ASP A 15 -4.29 17.70 13.16
N GLY A 16 -5.18 18.51 13.73
CA GLY A 16 -6.50 18.14 14.25
C GLY A 16 -7.58 17.78 13.22
N ALA A 17 -7.32 16.77 12.39
CA ALA A 17 -8.33 15.99 11.68
C ALA A 17 -7.91 14.54 11.82
N ALA A 18 -8.78 13.66 12.32
CA ALA A 18 -8.49 12.23 12.43
C ALA A 18 -8.02 11.70 11.06
N ARG A 19 -6.70 11.58 10.86
CA ARG A 19 -6.14 11.13 9.58
C ARG A 19 -6.45 9.65 9.50
N LYS A 20 -7.26 9.25 8.52
CA LYS A 20 -7.41 7.83 8.19
C LYS A 20 -6.02 7.26 7.95
N GLU A 21 -5.75 6.12 8.56
CA GLU A 21 -4.50 5.40 8.36
C GLU A 21 -4.31 5.17 6.86
N MET A 22 -3.14 5.55 6.34
CA MET A 22 -2.79 5.32 4.94
C MET A 22 -2.10 3.98 4.79
N VAL A 23 -2.47 3.22 3.76
CA VAL A 23 -1.86 1.96 3.39
C VAL A 23 -1.31 2.06 1.98
N LEU A 24 0.00 1.86 1.81
CA LEU A 24 0.65 1.76 0.51
C LEU A 24 0.63 0.31 0.02
N ILE A 25 0.22 0.09 -1.22
CA ILE A 25 0.19 -1.23 -1.85
C ILE A 25 0.99 -1.19 -3.16
N ASP A 26 1.99 -2.06 -3.24
CA ASP A 26 2.79 -2.27 -4.44
C ASP A 26 2.16 -3.37 -5.29
N VAL A 27 1.39 -2.99 -6.32
CA VAL A 27 0.76 -3.95 -7.22
C VAL A 27 1.69 -4.37 -8.38
N ARG A 28 3.00 -4.20 -8.21
CA ARG A 28 4.02 -4.72 -9.13
C ARG A 28 4.27 -6.21 -8.87
N ASN A 29 5.24 -6.77 -9.60
CA ASN A 29 5.70 -8.13 -9.32
C ASN A 29 6.60 -8.15 -8.08
N THR A 30 6.61 -9.23 -7.30
CA THR A 30 7.44 -9.39 -6.09
C THR A 30 8.92 -9.13 -6.35
N PHE A 31 9.42 -9.45 -7.55
CA PHE A 31 10.80 -9.13 -7.94
C PHE A 31 11.06 -7.62 -8.03
N GLU A 32 10.14 -6.84 -8.61
CA GLU A 32 10.26 -5.38 -8.70
C GLU A 32 10.16 -4.73 -7.32
N HIS A 33 9.33 -5.29 -6.44
CA HIS A 33 9.21 -4.87 -5.05
C HIS A 33 10.51 -5.13 -4.27
N ALA A 34 11.08 -6.34 -4.39
CA ALA A 34 12.30 -6.74 -3.71
C ALA A 34 13.53 -5.91 -4.12
N ILE A 35 13.56 -5.40 -5.35
CA ILE A 35 14.61 -4.47 -5.80
C ILE A 35 14.50 -3.12 -5.10
N GLY A 36 13.28 -2.68 -4.80
CA GLY A 36 13.03 -1.42 -4.12
C GLY A 36 11.55 -1.07 -4.13
N HIS A 37 11.08 -0.50 -3.04
CA HIS A 37 9.68 -0.20 -2.81
C HIS A 37 9.52 1.13 -2.08
N PHE A 38 8.37 1.77 -2.23
CA PHE A 38 8.11 3.01 -1.53
C PHE A 38 7.96 2.77 -0.03
N VAL A 39 8.47 3.73 0.74
CA VAL A 39 8.29 3.83 2.17
C VAL A 39 7.52 5.11 2.40
N ASP A 40 6.47 5.05 3.20
CA ASP A 40 5.74 6.23 3.62
C ASP A 40 6.70 7.13 4.43
N PRO A 41 6.96 8.37 3.99
CA PRO A 41 7.90 9.26 4.68
C PRO A 41 7.37 9.79 6.02
N VAL A 42 6.07 9.67 6.28
CA VAL A 42 5.43 10.13 7.52
C VAL A 42 5.36 8.99 8.53
N THR A 43 4.94 7.80 8.10
CA THR A 43 4.73 6.66 9.01
C THR A 43 5.87 5.66 9.03
N GLY A 44 6.86 5.78 8.15
CA GLY A 44 7.95 4.81 8.01
C GLY A 44 7.52 3.44 7.47
N LYS A 45 6.23 3.24 7.16
CA LYS A 45 5.69 1.96 6.71
C LYS A 45 6.07 1.68 5.26
N THR A 46 6.60 0.48 5.02
CA THR A 46 6.88 -0.01 3.67
C THR A 46 5.60 -0.35 2.92
N ALA A 47 5.59 -0.15 1.60
CA ALA A 47 4.50 -0.63 0.75
C ALA A 47 4.29 -2.14 0.91
N ILE A 48 3.05 -2.59 0.92
CA ILE A 48 2.70 -4.00 1.05
C ILE A 48 2.84 -4.66 -0.32
N ASP A 49 3.59 -5.77 -0.39
CA ASP A 49 3.57 -6.69 -1.52
C ASP A 49 2.40 -7.68 -1.36
N PRO A 50 1.42 -7.71 -2.28
CA PRO A 50 0.36 -8.70 -2.29
C PRO A 50 0.84 -10.14 -2.49
N GLN A 51 2.09 -10.33 -2.94
CA GLN A 51 2.71 -11.62 -3.27
C GLN A 51 1.85 -12.45 -4.25
N THR A 52 1.19 -11.76 -5.18
CA THR A 52 0.30 -12.39 -6.15
C THR A 52 0.89 -12.34 -7.55
N THR A 53 0.91 -13.48 -8.22
CA THR A 53 1.46 -13.63 -9.59
C THR A 53 0.43 -13.30 -10.66
N THR A 54 -0.87 -13.41 -10.36
CA THR A 54 -1.97 -13.13 -11.30
C THR A 54 -3.00 -12.19 -10.70
N PHE A 55 -3.72 -11.45 -11.56
CA PHE A 55 -4.83 -10.60 -11.11
C PHE A 55 -5.98 -11.38 -10.48
N ALA A 56 -6.25 -12.60 -10.97
CA ALA A 56 -7.25 -13.48 -10.37
C ALA A 56 -6.85 -13.87 -8.94
N SER A 57 -5.58 -14.17 -8.70
CA SER A 57 -5.06 -14.40 -7.34
C SER A 57 -5.08 -13.14 -6.48
N PHE A 58 -4.83 -11.95 -7.06
CA PHE A 58 -4.92 -10.70 -6.33
C PHE A 58 -6.32 -10.48 -5.75
N ASP A 59 -7.37 -10.60 -6.57
CA ASP A 59 -8.74 -10.42 -6.08
C ASP A 59 -9.14 -11.50 -5.06
N SER A 60 -8.90 -12.77 -5.39
CA SER A 60 -9.35 -13.90 -4.58
C SER A 60 -8.54 -14.13 -3.30
N GLN A 61 -7.25 -13.80 -3.29
CA GLN A 61 -6.36 -14.09 -2.15
C GLN A 61 -5.98 -12.85 -1.36
N TYR A 62 -5.77 -11.70 -2.01
CA TYR A 62 -5.36 -10.49 -1.31
C TYR A 62 -6.59 -9.65 -0.96
N CYS A 63 -7.32 -9.15 -1.95
CA CYS A 63 -8.47 -8.27 -1.72
C CYS A 63 -9.54 -8.92 -0.83
N ALA A 64 -9.80 -10.22 -0.98
CA ALA A 64 -10.74 -10.94 -0.13
C ALA A 64 -10.36 -10.95 1.37
N LYS A 65 -9.06 -10.99 1.67
CA LYS A 65 -8.55 -11.01 3.05
C LYS A 65 -8.49 -9.62 3.66
N VAL A 66 -8.00 -8.65 2.89
CA VAL A 66 -7.69 -7.30 3.42
C VAL A 66 -8.83 -6.31 3.28
N ALA A 67 -9.84 -6.57 2.43
CA ALA A 67 -10.90 -5.60 2.16
C ALA A 67 -11.59 -5.10 3.43
N THR A 68 -11.88 -5.99 4.38
CA THR A 68 -12.51 -5.62 5.66
C THR A 68 -11.68 -4.60 6.43
N ASP A 69 -10.36 -4.82 6.52
CA ASP A 69 -9.43 -3.98 7.27
C ASP A 69 -9.12 -2.67 6.53
N LEU A 70 -9.25 -2.66 5.21
CA LEU A 70 -9.00 -1.49 4.38
C LEU A 70 -10.20 -0.56 4.23
N ARG A 71 -11.43 -0.97 4.62
CA ARG A 71 -12.65 -0.16 4.45
C ARG A 71 -12.56 1.23 5.09
N ASP A 72 -11.98 1.31 6.28
CA ASP A 72 -11.86 2.56 7.02
C ASP A 72 -10.51 3.26 6.80
N LYS A 73 -9.66 2.71 5.94
CA LYS A 73 -8.29 3.19 5.65
C LYS A 73 -8.21 3.85 4.29
N LYS A 74 -7.22 4.71 4.12
CA LYS A 74 -6.90 5.32 2.82
C LYS A 74 -5.89 4.44 2.10
N VAL A 75 -6.29 3.83 0.98
CA VAL A 75 -5.43 2.94 0.21
C VAL A 75 -4.77 3.71 -0.91
N LEU A 76 -3.44 3.75 -0.93
CA LEU A 76 -2.65 4.30 -2.02
C LEU A 76 -1.93 3.17 -2.75
N MET A 77 -2.11 3.06 -4.06
CA MET A 77 -1.49 2.00 -4.85
C MET A 77 -0.63 2.55 -5.97
N TYR A 78 0.42 1.83 -6.32
CA TYR A 78 1.27 2.17 -7.45
C TYR A 78 1.73 0.93 -8.22
N CYS A 79 2.04 1.15 -9.49
CA CYS A 79 2.51 0.16 -10.44
C CYS A 79 3.47 0.83 -11.42
N THR A 80 4.19 0.04 -12.20
CA THR A 80 5.14 0.55 -13.19
C THR A 80 4.47 1.37 -14.29
N GLY A 81 3.25 1.04 -14.70
CA GLY A 81 2.60 1.62 -15.90
C GLY A 81 1.10 1.92 -15.78
N GLY A 82 0.54 2.07 -14.57
CA GLY A 82 -0.87 2.46 -14.35
C GLY A 82 -1.92 1.34 -14.53
N ILE A 83 -1.80 0.49 -15.56
CA ILE A 83 -2.84 -0.50 -15.93
C ILE A 83 -3.19 -1.47 -14.80
N ARG A 84 -2.19 -1.92 -14.02
CA ARG A 84 -2.44 -2.86 -12.91
C ARG A 84 -3.21 -2.20 -11.77
N CYS A 85 -2.90 -0.93 -11.51
CA CYS A 85 -3.53 -0.12 -10.47
C CYS A 85 -5.01 0.13 -10.76
N GLU A 86 -5.36 0.39 -12.03
CA GLU A 86 -6.74 0.60 -12.44
C GLU A 86 -7.62 -0.62 -12.16
N LYS A 87 -7.13 -1.81 -12.52
CA LYS A 87 -7.85 -3.07 -12.25
C LYS A 87 -7.92 -3.38 -10.76
N ALA A 88 -6.82 -3.25 -10.05
CA ALA A 88 -6.75 -3.55 -8.63
C ALA A 88 -7.62 -2.60 -7.79
N SER A 89 -7.69 -1.31 -8.16
CA SER A 89 -8.55 -0.34 -7.48
C SER A 89 -10.05 -0.65 -7.72
N ALA A 90 -10.42 -1.06 -8.93
CA ALA A 90 -11.78 -1.53 -9.22
C ALA A 90 -12.17 -2.77 -8.40
N MET A 91 -11.24 -3.72 -8.21
CA MET A 91 -11.46 -4.92 -7.39
C MET A 91 -11.67 -4.59 -5.91
N LEU A 92 -10.86 -3.70 -5.34
CA LEU A 92 -11.00 -3.24 -3.96
C LEU A 92 -12.32 -2.47 -3.75
N ARG A 93 -12.68 -1.59 -4.69
CA ARG A 93 -13.97 -0.87 -4.69
C ARG A 93 -15.16 -1.81 -4.73
N LYS A 94 -15.11 -2.87 -5.54
CA LYS A 94 -16.16 -3.91 -5.59
C LYS A 94 -16.34 -4.61 -4.25
N ARG A 95 -15.32 -4.64 -3.40
CA ARG A 95 -15.34 -5.25 -2.06
C ARG A 95 -15.64 -4.26 -0.94
N GLY A 96 -16.01 -3.02 -1.28
CA GLY A 96 -16.43 -1.99 -0.34
C GLY A 96 -15.33 -1.05 0.15
N VAL A 97 -14.12 -1.13 -0.40
CA VAL A 97 -13.05 -0.17 -0.09
C VAL A 97 -13.23 1.06 -0.99
N GLU A 98 -13.77 2.15 -0.45
CA GLU A 98 -14.12 3.33 -1.25
C GLU A 98 -12.96 4.32 -1.44
N ASP A 99 -12.09 4.43 -0.42
CA ASP A 99 -10.98 5.38 -0.37
C ASP A 99 -9.70 4.79 -0.99
N VAL A 100 -9.79 4.41 -2.27
CA VAL A 100 -8.68 3.87 -3.06
C VAL A 100 -8.18 4.91 -4.05
N SER A 101 -6.93 5.31 -3.88
CA SER A 101 -6.19 6.23 -4.74
C SER A 101 -5.04 5.49 -5.44
N GLN A 102 -4.68 5.93 -6.64
CA GLN A 102 -3.56 5.37 -7.39
C GLN A 102 -2.60 6.46 -7.85
N LEU A 103 -1.32 6.13 -7.97
CA LEU A 103 -0.33 7.04 -8.54
C LEU A 103 -0.56 7.15 -10.06
N SER A 104 -1.07 8.30 -10.51
CA SER A 104 -1.35 8.54 -11.93
C SER A 104 -0.06 8.54 -12.75
N GLY A 105 0.08 7.57 -13.66
CA GLY A 105 1.30 7.38 -14.43
C GLY A 105 2.38 6.55 -13.73
N GLY A 106 2.08 5.85 -12.63
CA GLY A 106 3.01 4.89 -12.05
C GLY A 106 4.39 5.43 -11.66
N ILE A 107 5.32 4.53 -11.34
CA ILE A 107 6.69 4.92 -10.93
C ILE A 107 7.41 5.71 -12.03
N HIS A 108 7.14 5.41 -13.30
CA HIS A 108 7.82 6.04 -14.43
C HIS A 108 7.58 7.56 -14.55
N ARG A 109 6.56 8.08 -13.87
CA ARG A 109 6.27 9.52 -13.82
C ARG A 109 6.76 10.18 -12.53
N TYR A 110 7.26 9.38 -11.59
CA TYR A 110 7.77 9.83 -10.30
C TYR A 110 9.31 9.92 -10.26
N LEU A 111 9.99 9.18 -11.14
CA LEU A 111 11.43 9.35 -11.45
C LEU A 111 11.61 10.36 -12.58
#